data_AF-A0A0V1AT29-F1
#
_entry.id   AF-A0A0V1AT29-F1
#
_cell.length_a   1.000
_cell.length_b   1.000
_cell.length_c   1.000
_cell.angle_alpha   90.00
_cell.angle_beta   90.00
_cell.angle_gamma   90.00
#
_symmetry.space_group_name_H-M   'P 1'
#
loop_
_entity.id
_entity.type
_entity.pdbx_description
1 polymer ?
#
loop_
_entity_poly.entity_id
_entity_poly.type
_entity_poly.pdbx_seq_one_letter_code
_entity_poly.pdbx_strand_id
1 'polypeptide(L)'
;MPTFMDIARDFFIFVVGTCTGYLISKSTELGSKKEQLVNLSIEKESAKIVHSVDIEDIGELKAYCRCWRSKSFPFCDGSHTDHNINTGDNVGPLIVKRSP
;
A
#
# COMPACT_ATOMS: atom_id res chain seq x y z
N MET A 1 53.84 -2.40 15.22
CA MET A 1 53.53 -2.07 13.82
C MET A 1 52.41 -3.01 13.39
N PRO A 2 51.23 -2.51 12.98
CA PRO A 2 50.14 -3.39 12.56
C PRO A 2 50.61 -4.27 11.41
N THR A 3 50.25 -5.55 11.46
CA THR A 3 50.60 -6.46 10.38
C THR A 3 49.71 -6.20 9.17
N PHE A 4 50.16 -6.60 7.98
CA PHE A 4 49.33 -6.53 6.77
C PHE A 4 47.95 -7.21 6.96
N MET A 5 47.91 -8.29 7.75
CA MET A 5 46.67 -9.00 8.08
C MET A 5 45.72 -8.16 8.96
N ASP A 6 46.23 -7.30 9.84
CA ASP A 6 45.41 -6.39 10.63
C ASP A 6 44.76 -5.32 9.74
N ILE A 7 45.51 -4.76 8.78
CA ILE A 7 44.99 -3.75 7.84
C ILE A 7 43.93 -4.35 6.92
N ALA A 8 44.15 -5.58 6.43
CA ALA A 8 43.19 -6.28 5.59
C ALA A 8 41.89 -6.62 6.34
N ARG A 9 41.98 -7.02 7.61
CA ARG A 9 40.82 -7.28 8.48
C ARG A 9 39.98 -6.02 8.68
N ASP A 10 40.63 -4.91 9.02
CA ASP A 10 39.92 -3.66 9.34
C ASP A 10 39.25 -3.07 8.09
N PHE A 11 39.88 -3.18 6.91
CA PHE A 11 39.26 -2.83 5.64
C PHE A 11 38.05 -3.71 5.30
N PHE A 12 38.15 -5.02 5.53
CA PHE A 12 37.04 -5.94 5.32
C PHE A 12 35.84 -5.63 6.23
N ILE A 13 36.08 -5.35 7.51
CA ILE A 13 35.04 -4.96 8.47
C ILE A 13 34.33 -3.67 8.01
N PHE A 14 35.09 -2.67 7.57
CA PHE A 14 34.51 -1.42 7.08
C PHE A 14 33.63 -1.65 5.84
N VAL A 15 34.14 -2.38 4.84
CA VAL A 15 33.39 -2.68 3.61
C VAL A 15 32.11 -3.44 3.93
N VAL A 16 32.20 -4.52 4.72
CA VAL A 16 31.01 -5.29 5.13
C VAL A 16 30.02 -4.41 5.88
N GLY A 17 30.49 -3.60 6.84
CA GLY A 17 29.65 -2.67 7.59
C GLY A 17 28.90 -1.67 6.69
N THR A 18 29.59 -1.05 5.73
CA THR A 18 28.97 -0.12 4.79
C THR A 18 27.98 -0.81 3.84
N CYS A 19 28.29 -2.00 3.34
CA CYS A 19 27.40 -2.78 2.49
C CYS A 19 26.13 -3.17 3.24
N THR A 20 26.28 -3.72 4.45
CA THR A 20 25.14 -4.10 5.30
C THR A 20 24.29 -2.87 5.65
N GLY A 21 24.91 -1.76 6.05
CA GLY A 21 24.19 -0.51 6.34
C GLY A 21 23.41 0.02 5.14
N TYR A 22 24.01 0.02 3.94
CA TYR A 22 23.34 0.42 2.71
C TYR A 22 22.15 -0.49 2.36
N LEU A 23 22.30 -1.82 2.49
CA LEU A 23 21.24 -2.78 2.23
C LEU A 23 20.05 -2.61 3.19
N ILE A 24 20.32 -2.37 4.48
CA ILE A 24 19.28 -2.09 5.47
C ILE A 24 18.54 -0.80 5.11
N SER A 25 19.27 0.29 4.83
CA SER A 25 18.67 1.58 4.47
C SER A 25 17.78 1.50 3.22
N LYS A 26 18.20 0.74 2.21
CA LYS A 26 17.41 0.57 0.98
C LYS A 26 16.16 -0.29 1.22
N SER A 27 16.25 -1.27 2.12
CA SER A 27 15.14 -2.16 2.46
C SER A 27 14.04 -1.41 3.23
N THR A 28 14.42 -0.53 4.17
CA THR A 28 13.47 0.31 4.91
C THR A 28 12.79 1.34 4.00
N GLU A 29 13.54 1.95 3.08
CA GLU A 29 12.97 2.91 2.11
C GLU A 29 11.94 2.24 1.18
N LEU A 30 12.22 1.03 0.70
CA LEU A 30 11.30 0.29 -0.17
C LEU A 30 10.02 -0.15 0.57
N GLY A 31 10.14 -0.55 1.84
CA GLY A 31 9.00 -0.86 2.70
C GLY A 31 8.08 0.35 2.89
N SER A 32 8.67 1.51 3.21
CA SER A 32 7.93 2.75 3.45
C SER A 32 7.13 3.22 2.23
N LYS A 33 7.68 3.11 1.01
CA LYS A 33 6.97 3.48 -0.22
C LYS A 33 5.74 2.63 -0.49
N LYS A 34 5.77 1.34 -0.13
CA LYS A 34 4.65 0.43 -0.35
C LYS A 34 3.48 0.71 0.60
N GLU A 35 3.77 1.13 1.82
CA GLU A 35 2.76 1.51 2.82
C GLU A 35 1.99 2.78 2.45
N GLN A 36 2.56 3.66 1.62
CA GLN A 36 1.91 4.90 1.20
C GLN A 36 0.87 4.72 0.07
N LEU A 37 0.81 3.55 -0.58
CA LEU A 37 -0.11 3.33 -1.70
C LEU A 37 -1.52 2.96 -1.20
N VAL A 38 -2.51 3.76 -1.60
CA VAL A 38 -3.93 3.49 -1.29
C VAL A 38 -4.42 2.24 -2.03
N ASN A 39 -4.23 2.19 -3.35
CA ASN A 39 -4.56 1.03 -4.18
C ASN A 39 -3.35 0.10 -4.29
N LEU A 40 -3.48 -1.16 -3.88
CA LEU A 40 -2.39 -2.14 -3.93
C LEU A 40 -2.42 -3.04 -5.16
N SER A 41 -3.59 -3.35 -5.71
CA SER A 41 -3.73 -4.43 -6.71
C SER A 41 -4.80 -4.21 -7.79
N ILE A 42 -5.68 -3.22 -7.66
CA ILE A 42 -6.81 -3.04 -8.58
C ILE A 42 -6.31 -2.30 -9.82
N GLU A 43 -6.51 -2.90 -11.01
CA GLU A 43 -6.31 -2.27 -12.34
C GLU A 43 -5.01 -1.45 -12.49
N LYS A 44 -3.87 -2.03 -12.10
CA LYS A 44 -2.57 -1.33 -12.08
C LYS A 44 -2.03 -0.90 -13.44
N GLU A 45 -2.54 -1.48 -14.52
CA GLU A 45 -2.21 -1.08 -15.89
C GLU A 45 -2.82 0.29 -16.26
N SER A 46 -3.88 0.72 -15.56
CA SER A 46 -4.50 2.01 -15.79
C SER A 46 -3.77 3.11 -14.99
N ALA A 47 -3.38 4.18 -15.68
CA ALA A 47 -2.79 5.36 -15.05
C ALA A 47 -3.77 6.06 -14.08
N LYS A 48 -5.09 5.91 -14.30
CA LYS A 48 -6.14 6.48 -13.47
C LYS A 48 -7.44 5.69 -13.61
N ILE A 49 -7.92 5.15 -12.50
CA ILE A 49 -9.14 4.34 -12.45
C ILE A 49 -10.33 5.24 -12.10
N VAL A 50 -11.36 5.25 -12.94
CA VAL A 50 -12.57 6.06 -12.79
C VAL A 50 -13.78 5.17 -13.07
N HIS A 51 -14.77 5.20 -12.19
CA HIS A 51 -16.04 4.52 -12.36
C HIS A 51 -17.16 5.56 -12.48
N SER A 52 -17.88 5.53 -13.59
CA SER A 52 -19.08 6.34 -13.82
C SER A 52 -20.30 5.45 -13.63
N VAL A 53 -21.29 5.94 -12.91
CA VAL A 53 -22.57 5.24 -12.73
C VAL A 53 -23.69 6.25 -12.93
N ASP A 54 -24.67 5.88 -13.75
CA ASP A 54 -25.85 6.68 -13.96
C ASP A 54 -26.80 6.53 -12.76
N ILE A 55 -27.34 7.65 -12.29
CA ILE A 55 -28.18 7.69 -11.09
C ILE A 55 -29.51 6.93 -11.27
N GLU A 56 -29.88 6.61 -12.51
CA GLU A 56 -31.08 5.84 -12.81
C GLU A 56 -30.87 4.33 -12.53
N ASP A 57 -29.63 3.85 -12.60
CA ASP A 57 -29.26 2.43 -12.52
C ASP A 57 -28.88 1.95 -11.10
N ILE A 58 -28.77 2.86 -10.12
CA ILE A 58 -28.28 2.54 -8.77
C ILE A 58 -29.29 1.77 -7.90
N GLY A 59 -30.54 1.61 -8.35
CA GLY A 59 -31.63 1.06 -7.54
C GLY A 59 -32.02 1.98 -6.37
N GLU A 60 -32.54 1.42 -5.28
CA GLU A 60 -32.90 2.20 -4.09
C GLU A 60 -31.67 2.66 -3.29
N LEU A 61 -30.66 1.79 -3.20
CA LEU A 61 -29.47 2.01 -2.39
C LEU A 61 -28.28 1.25 -2.96
N LYS A 62 -27.14 1.93 -3.09
CA LYS A 62 -25.88 1.31 -3.49
C LYS A 62 -24.71 1.79 -2.62
N ALA A 63 -23.80 0.87 -2.32
CA ALA A 63 -22.58 1.14 -1.56
C ALA A 63 -21.36 1.01 -2.45
N TYR A 64 -20.53 2.07 -2.52
CA TYR A 64 -19.32 2.12 -3.33
C TYR A 64 -18.07 2.09 -2.46
N CYS A 65 -17.07 1.32 -2.89
CA CYS A 65 -15.81 1.16 -2.20
C CYS A 65 -14.99 2.44 -2.28
N ARG A 66 -14.40 2.83 -1.14
CA ARG A 66 -13.39 3.90 -1.07
C ARG A 66 -12.05 3.44 -0.50
N CYS A 67 -11.96 2.19 -0.02
CA CYS A 67 -10.76 1.64 0.61
C CYS A 67 -9.82 0.92 -0.36
N TRP A 68 -10.24 0.65 -1.60
CA TRP A 68 -9.45 -0.12 -2.59
C TRP A 68 -9.06 -1.53 -2.13
N ARG A 69 -9.89 -2.17 -1.30
CA ARG A 69 -9.72 -3.57 -0.85
C ARG A 69 -10.85 -4.50 -1.30
N SER A 70 -11.95 -3.94 -1.83
CA SER A 70 -13.10 -4.73 -2.24
C SER A 70 -12.75 -5.67 -3.39
N LYS A 71 -13.19 -6.92 -3.29
CA LYS A 71 -13.12 -7.91 -4.38
C LYS A 71 -14.16 -7.65 -5.46
N SER A 72 -15.21 -6.90 -5.13
CA SER A 72 -16.27 -6.47 -6.05
C SER A 72 -16.16 -4.99 -6.43
N PHE A 73 -14.94 -4.43 -6.40
CA PHE A 73 -14.68 -3.05 -6.83
C PHE A 73 -15.33 -2.78 -8.19
N PRO A 74 -16.11 -1.69 -8.36
CA PRO A 74 -16.18 -0.48 -7.52
C PRO A 74 -17.14 -0.54 -6.32
N PHE A 75 -17.84 -1.65 -6.11
CA PHE A 75 -18.82 -1.77 -5.03
C PHE A 75 -18.16 -2.14 -3.70
N CYS A 76 -18.81 -1.77 -2.59
CA CYS A 76 -18.36 -2.16 -1.26
C CYS A 76 -18.85 -3.57 -0.91
N ASP A 77 -17.92 -4.45 -0.53
CA ASP A 77 -18.19 -5.80 -0.03
C ASP A 77 -17.91 -5.98 1.47
N GLY A 78 -17.51 -4.91 2.16
CA GLY A 78 -17.16 -4.96 3.59
C GLY A 78 -15.66 -5.10 3.87
N SER A 79 -14.80 -5.27 2.86
CA SER A 79 -13.34 -5.43 3.04
C SER A 79 -12.64 -4.25 3.76
N HIS A 80 -13.31 -3.10 3.89
CA HIS A 80 -12.79 -1.97 4.67
C HIS A 80 -12.70 -2.27 6.18
N THR A 81 -13.53 -3.17 6.71
CA THR A 81 -13.49 -3.55 8.12
C THR A 81 -12.16 -4.20 8.48
N ASP A 82 -11.74 -5.21 7.70
CA ASP A 82 -10.47 -5.88 7.91
C ASP A 82 -9.29 -4.91 7.73
N HIS A 83 -9.36 -4.02 6.74
CA HIS A 83 -8.36 -2.98 6.55
C HIS A 83 -8.24 -2.06 7.76
N ASN A 84 -9.36 -1.56 8.29
CA ASN A 84 -9.39 -0.68 9.45
C ASN A 84 -8.84 -1.39 10.70
N ILE A 85 -9.22 -2.66 10.94
CA ILE A 85 -8.71 -3.45 12.07
C ILE A 85 -7.18 -3.61 11.99
N ASN A 86 -6.65 -3.94 10.81
CA ASN A 86 -5.23 -4.25 10.64
C ASN A 86 -4.34 -3.00 10.59
N THR A 87 -4.88 -1.84 10.27
CA THR A 87 -4.10 -0.61 10.07
C THR A 87 -4.40 0.49 11.08
N GLY A 88 -5.49 0.38 11.85
CA GLY A 88 -6.00 1.46 12.69
C GLY A 88 -6.70 2.59 11.93
N ASP A 89 -6.99 2.37 10.64
CA ASP A 89 -7.70 3.32 9.77
C ASP A 89 -9.21 3.36 10.08
N ASN A 90 -9.92 4.32 9.49
CA ASN A 90 -11.35 4.57 9.73
C ASN A 90 -12.16 4.80 8.45
N VAL A 91 -11.71 4.26 7.31
CA VAL A 91 -12.40 4.42 6.04
C VAL A 91 -13.71 3.63 5.98
N GLY A 92 -14.64 4.09 5.13
CA GLY A 92 -15.92 3.44 4.89
C GLY A 92 -16.48 3.73 3.50
N PRO A 93 -17.55 3.04 3.09
CA PRO A 93 -18.12 3.19 1.75
C PRO A 93 -18.78 4.56 1.54
N LEU A 94 -19.01 4.91 0.27
CA LEU A 94 -19.97 5.94 -0.12
C LEU A 94 -21.32 5.25 -0.34
N ILE A 95 -22.35 5.66 0.41
CA ILE A 95 -23.71 5.16 0.22
C ILE A 95 -24.49 6.18 -0.61
N VAL A 96 -24.98 5.76 -1.76
CA VAL A 96 -25.86 6.55 -2.62
C VAL A 96 -27.25 5.95 -2.51
N LYS A 97 -28.24 6.79 -2.19
CA LYS A 97 -29.65 6.40 -2.09
C LYS A 97 -30.45 7.19 -3.10
N ARG A 98 -31.41 6.55 -3.77
CA ARG A 98 -32.39 7.27 -4.55
C ARG A 98 -33.27 8.05 -3.58
N SER A 99 -33.39 9.36 -3.80
CA SER A 99 -34.34 10.15 -3.03
C SER A 99 -35.76 9.71 -3.41
N PRO A 100 -36.66 9.54 -2.43
CA PRO A 100 -38.04 9.18 -2.68
C PRO A 100 -38.79 10.23 -3.52
#